data_AF-A0A7S0CA48-F1
#
_entry.id   AF-A0A7S0CA48-F1
#
_cell.length_a   1.000
_cell.length_b   1.000
_cell.length_c   1.000
_cell.angle_alpha   90.00
_cell.angle_beta   90.00
_cell.angle_gamma   90.00
#
_symmetry.space_group_name_H-M   'P 1'
#
loop_
_entity.id
_entity.type
_entity.pdbx_description
1 polymer ?
#
loop_
_entity_poly.entity_id
_entity_poly.type
_entity_poly.pdbx_seq_one_letter_code
_entity_poly.pdbx_strand_id
1 'polypeptide(L)'
;CPRISEELKEWYKQVAARKSYVGRGREYWTESARAAGLINTKNGIRFSEDKDLENFTTFNSRNNTDVNASPSYNSSPPYDSYHNCSMLSSIMTAGGDLVRPDDKNMATDYIFILMSQLRPCRLSPSDRIGYRIGLSLGMPGLACKHCGGNRGGYGAGRFFRSSTSSQSKNENISQIYKHMIDCVACSAEIKLALESTKQRHAEQSDALKRGWKKMFFGNISIRLNEHCDDLKKKQTTGEL
;
A
#
# COMPACT_ATOMS: atom_id res chain seq x y z
N CYS A 1 38.05 3.72 -24.64
CA CYS A 1 39.28 3.56 -23.83
C CYS A 1 40.08 2.37 -24.41
N PRO A 2 41.32 2.59 -24.89
CA PRO A 2 42.14 1.54 -25.50
C PRO A 2 42.64 0.48 -24.49
N ARG A 3 42.49 0.73 -23.18
CA ARG A 3 42.90 -0.17 -22.09
C ARG A 3 41.85 -1.21 -21.70
N ILE A 4 40.66 -1.16 -22.30
CA ILE A 4 39.57 -2.10 -22.01
C ILE A 4 39.66 -3.23 -23.04
N SER A 5 39.69 -4.47 -22.55
CA SER A 5 39.74 -5.66 -23.40
C SER A 5 38.51 -5.74 -24.32
N GLU A 6 38.70 -6.28 -25.52
CA GLU A 6 37.61 -6.43 -26.48
C GLU A 6 36.49 -7.33 -25.95
N GLU A 7 36.85 -8.35 -25.16
CA GLU A 7 35.87 -9.20 -24.47
C GLU A 7 34.96 -8.41 -23.51
N LEU A 8 35.52 -7.46 -22.75
CA LEU A 8 34.74 -6.64 -21.82
C LEU A 8 33.84 -5.63 -22.56
N LYS A 9 34.31 -5.13 -23.70
CA LYS A 9 33.50 -4.25 -24.58
C LYS A 9 32.32 -5.01 -25.17
N GLU A 10 32.54 -6.25 -25.59
CA GLU A 10 31.50 -7.09 -26.17
C GLU A 10 30.48 -7.54 -25.12
N TRP A 11 30.95 -7.91 -23.93
CA TRP A 11 30.08 -8.15 -22.77
C TRP A 11 29.23 -6.92 -22.41
N TYR A 12 29.83 -5.72 -22.39
CA TYR A 12 29.10 -4.49 -22.12
C TYR A 12 28.03 -4.22 -23.17
N LYS A 13 28.33 -4.40 -24.47
CA LYS A 13 27.32 -4.26 -25.53
C LYS A 13 26.16 -5.23 -25.35
N GLN A 14 26.44 -6.49 -24.98
CA GLN A 14 25.40 -7.48 -24.73
C GLN A 14 24.53 -7.12 -23.51
N VAL A 15 25.13 -6.65 -22.43
CA VAL A 15 24.40 -6.21 -21.23
C VAL A 15 23.61 -4.91 -21.49
N ALA A 16 24.16 -3.98 -22.26
CA ALA A 16 23.49 -2.74 -22.64
C ALA A 16 22.36 -2.97 -23.67
N ALA A 17 22.50 -3.96 -24.56
CA ALA A 17 21.48 -4.36 -25.52
C ALA A 17 20.33 -5.14 -24.88
N ARG A 18 20.57 -5.81 -23.74
CA ARG A 18 19.51 -6.31 -22.88
C ARG A 18 18.78 -5.12 -22.25
N LYS A 19 17.82 -4.58 -23.00
CA LYS A 19 16.82 -3.68 -22.45
C LYS A 19 16.15 -4.42 -21.29
N SER A 20 16.50 -4.07 -20.05
CA SER A 20 15.57 -4.30 -18.96
C SER A 20 14.27 -3.65 -19.40
N TYR A 21 13.17 -4.39 -19.37
CA TYR A 21 11.86 -3.92 -19.77
C TYR A 21 11.37 -2.90 -18.73
N VAL A 22 12.05 -1.76 -18.66
CA VAL A 22 11.77 -0.60 -17.82
C VAL A 22 11.68 0.58 -18.78
N GLY A 23 10.76 0.46 -19.74
CA GLY A 23 10.50 1.44 -20.79
C GLY A 23 9.91 2.77 -20.30
N ARG A 24 10.09 3.15 -19.03
CA ARG A 24 9.72 4.47 -18.50
C ARG A 24 10.72 5.05 -17.49
N GLY A 25 11.86 4.40 -17.24
CA GLY A 25 12.78 4.83 -16.17
C GLY A 25 13.28 6.26 -16.35
N ARG A 26 13.79 6.61 -17.55
CA ARG A 26 14.39 7.94 -17.79
C ARG A 26 13.35 9.06 -17.77
N GLU A 27 12.20 8.87 -18.41
CA GLU A 27 11.10 9.84 -18.40
C GLU A 27 10.58 10.05 -16.98
N TYR A 28 10.37 8.96 -16.24
CA TYR A 28 9.96 9.00 -14.84
C TYR A 28 10.92 9.81 -13.96
N TRP A 29 12.24 9.57 -14.07
CA TRP A 29 13.23 10.33 -13.31
C TRP A 29 13.31 11.79 -13.75
N THR A 30 13.11 12.07 -15.04
CA THR A 30 13.12 13.44 -15.58
C THR A 30 11.91 14.23 -15.11
N GLU A 31 10.73 13.62 -15.13
CA GLU A 31 9.48 14.24 -14.68
C GLU A 31 9.45 14.43 -13.16
N SER A 32 9.93 13.45 -12.40
CA SER A 32 10.07 13.55 -10.94
C SER A 32 11.08 14.63 -10.53
N ALA A 33 12.19 14.78 -11.27
CA ALA A 33 13.15 15.86 -11.05
C ALA A 33 12.50 17.22 -11.28
N ARG A 34 11.75 17.39 -12.38
CA ARG A 34 11.02 18.65 -12.64
C ARG A 34 9.98 18.96 -11.56
N ALA A 35 9.22 17.96 -11.11
CA ALA A 35 8.24 18.13 -10.02
C ALA A 35 8.91 18.56 -8.70
N ALA A 36 10.17 18.16 -8.48
CA ALA A 36 10.99 18.59 -7.34
C ALA A 36 11.72 19.94 -7.59
N GLY A 37 11.41 20.65 -8.67
CA GLY A 37 12.06 21.92 -9.04
C GLY A 37 13.45 21.77 -9.64
N LEU A 38 13.88 20.55 -9.97
CA LEU A 38 15.18 20.26 -10.56
C LEU A 38 15.09 20.24 -12.08
N ILE A 39 15.77 21.19 -12.74
CA ILE A 39 15.84 21.30 -14.19
C ILE A 39 17.25 20.96 -14.68
N ASN A 40 17.33 20.31 -15.84
CA ASN A 40 18.62 20.01 -16.48
C ASN A 40 19.02 21.18 -17.39
N THR A 41 20.13 21.83 -17.07
CA THR A 41 20.68 22.94 -17.86
C THR A 41 21.93 22.49 -18.63
N LYS A 42 22.40 23.28 -19.60
CA LYS A 42 23.68 23.06 -20.28
C LYS A 42 24.89 22.96 -19.32
N ASN A 43 24.74 23.49 -18.11
CA ASN A 43 25.76 23.50 -17.05
C ASN A 43 25.42 22.53 -15.89
N GLY A 44 24.60 21.50 -16.14
CA GLY A 44 24.18 20.49 -15.15
C GLY A 44 22.80 20.72 -14.53
N ILE A 45 22.46 19.94 -13.52
CA ILE A 45 21.14 19.99 -12.85
C ILE A 45 21.12 21.17 -11.86
N ARG A 46 20.09 22.02 -11.92
CA ARG A 46 19.90 23.22 -11.07
C ARG A 46 18.48 23.26 -10.51
N PHE A 47 18.29 23.96 -9.39
CA PHE A 47 16.96 24.29 -8.88
C PHE A 47 16.43 25.52 -9.63
N SER A 48 15.16 25.46 -10.06
CA SER A 48 14.43 26.58 -10.65
C SER A 48 13.34 27.01 -9.68
N GLU A 49 13.34 28.28 -9.27
CA GLU A 49 12.31 28.85 -8.37
C GLU A 49 11.08 29.39 -9.12
N ASP A 50 11.11 29.40 -10.46
CA ASP A 50 10.01 29.91 -11.28
C ASP A 50 8.81 28.97 -11.27
N LYS A 51 7.77 29.41 -10.56
CA LYS A 51 6.42 28.83 -10.45
C LYS A 51 5.57 29.09 -11.70
N ASP A 52 6.12 28.89 -12.90
CA ASP A 52 5.33 28.97 -14.13
C ASP A 52 4.95 27.57 -14.59
N LEU A 53 3.94 27.02 -13.92
CA LEU A 53 3.09 25.94 -14.44
C LEU A 53 1.62 26.41 -14.44
N GLU A 54 1.38 27.60 -15.01
CA GLU A 54 0.06 27.93 -15.54
C GLU A 54 -0.09 27.28 -16.92
N ASN A 55 -0.82 26.16 -16.96
CA ASN A 55 -1.93 25.89 -17.89
C ASN A 55 -2.32 24.40 -17.84
N PHE A 56 -2.93 24.02 -16.72
CA PHE A 56 -4.12 23.16 -16.73
C PHE A 56 -5.18 23.81 -15.83
N THR A 57 -5.68 24.96 -16.28
CA THR A 57 -7.02 25.51 -16.03
C THR A 57 -8.08 24.57 -16.65
N THR A 58 -9.29 24.29 -16.14
CA THR A 58 -10.13 24.81 -15.04
C THR A 58 -11.39 23.92 -14.95
N PHE A 59 -11.91 23.68 -13.73
CA PHE A 59 -13.31 23.84 -13.27
C PHE A 59 -13.47 23.11 -11.93
N ASN A 60 -13.94 23.70 -10.83
CA ASN A 60 -14.27 25.07 -10.51
C ASN A 60 -14.09 25.26 -8.99
N SER A 61 -13.70 26.47 -8.63
CA SER A 61 -13.43 26.94 -7.28
C SER A 61 -14.69 27.57 -6.65
N ARG A 62 -14.56 27.97 -5.37
CA ARG A 62 -15.32 29.00 -4.62
C ARG A 62 -16.55 28.52 -3.82
N ASN A 63 -16.74 28.87 -2.54
CA ASN A 63 -16.31 30.07 -1.82
C ASN A 63 -15.90 29.84 -0.37
N ASN A 64 -14.92 30.66 0.01
CA ASN A 64 -14.51 31.00 1.36
C ASN A 64 -15.45 32.12 1.88
N THR A 65 -15.97 31.99 3.09
CA THR A 65 -16.36 33.15 3.92
C THR A 65 -16.04 32.81 5.37
N ASP A 66 -15.18 33.63 5.94
CA ASP A 66 -14.84 33.70 7.35
C ASP A 66 -16.08 33.76 8.25
N VAL A 67 -16.12 32.93 9.29
CA VAL A 67 -16.76 33.24 10.56
C VAL A 67 -16.02 32.52 11.69
N ASN A 68 -15.49 33.33 12.59
CA ASN A 68 -15.02 32.96 13.91
C ASN A 68 -16.06 32.09 14.64
N ALA A 69 -15.71 30.86 14.96
CA ALA A 69 -16.33 30.12 16.05
C ALA A 69 -15.38 29.01 16.51
N SER A 70 -14.64 29.26 17.59
CA SER A 70 -13.97 28.21 18.35
C SER A 70 -15.03 27.26 18.91
N PRO A 71 -14.96 25.93 18.67
CA PRO A 71 -15.73 25.00 19.46
C PRO A 71 -14.83 24.49 20.58
N SER A 72 -15.18 24.84 21.82
CA SER A 72 -14.69 24.16 23.01
C SER A 72 -15.22 22.72 23.00
N TYR A 73 -14.34 21.73 22.82
CA TYR A 73 -14.66 20.32 23.04
C TYR A 73 -14.03 19.83 24.34
N ASN A 74 -14.64 20.26 25.45
CA ASN A 74 -14.64 19.46 26.67
C ASN A 74 -15.85 18.54 26.57
N SER A 75 -15.60 17.25 26.28
CA SER A 75 -16.34 16.07 26.76
C SER A 75 -15.97 14.88 25.88
N SER A 76 -15.12 13.99 26.40
CA SER A 76 -14.90 12.66 25.83
C SER A 76 -16.24 11.92 25.72
N PRO A 77 -16.64 11.39 24.55
CA PRO A 77 -17.80 10.52 24.48
C PRO A 77 -17.45 9.14 25.07
N PRO A 78 -18.36 8.51 25.82
CA PRO A 78 -18.19 7.13 26.29
C PRO A 78 -18.18 6.15 25.11
N TYR A 79 -17.50 5.04 25.34
CA TYR A 79 -17.06 3.95 24.47
C TYR A 79 -18.10 3.25 23.54
N ASP A 80 -19.36 3.70 23.40
CA ASP A 80 -20.46 2.87 22.84
C ASP A 80 -21.13 3.36 21.54
N SER A 81 -20.51 4.23 20.71
CA SER A 81 -21.16 4.77 19.49
C SER A 81 -20.69 4.20 18.14
N TYR A 82 -20.53 2.89 18.01
CA TYR A 82 -20.38 2.23 16.69
C TYR A 82 -21.54 1.27 16.37
N HIS A 83 -22.76 1.63 16.79
CA HIS A 83 -23.99 0.89 16.45
C HIS A 83 -24.57 1.22 15.06
N ASN A 84 -23.76 1.71 14.12
CA ASN A 84 -24.17 1.80 12.70
C ASN A 84 -23.81 0.49 11.96
N CYS A 85 -24.72 -0.49 12.03
CA CYS A 85 -24.59 -1.82 11.42
C CYS A 85 -24.29 -1.78 9.89
N SER A 86 -24.69 -0.72 9.19
CA SER A 86 -24.47 -0.54 7.75
C SER A 86 -23.00 -0.25 7.37
N MET A 87 -22.28 0.49 8.22
CA MET A 87 -20.90 0.91 7.92
C MET A 87 -19.91 -0.25 8.10
N LEU A 88 -20.10 -1.07 9.13
CA LEU A 88 -19.26 -2.25 9.37
C LEU A 88 -19.43 -3.29 8.26
N SER A 89 -20.66 -3.49 7.77
CA SER A 89 -20.90 -4.34 6.59
C SER A 89 -20.12 -3.80 5.38
N SER A 90 -20.24 -2.52 5.06
CA SER A 90 -19.54 -1.92 3.90
C SER A 90 -18.02 -2.05 3.98
N ILE A 91 -17.44 -2.04 5.19
CA ILE A 91 -16.00 -2.25 5.43
C ILE A 91 -15.56 -3.71 5.21
N MET A 92 -16.47 -4.68 5.41
CA MET A 92 -16.17 -6.12 5.39
C MET A 92 -16.58 -6.83 4.09
N THR A 93 -17.60 -6.37 3.36
CA THR A 93 -18.33 -7.14 2.34
C THR A 93 -17.65 -7.31 0.95
N ALA A 94 -16.32 -7.31 0.82
CA ALA A 94 -15.68 -7.57 -0.48
C ALA A 94 -14.57 -8.64 -0.41
N GLY A 95 -14.96 -9.91 -0.56
CA GLY A 95 -14.11 -11.00 -1.06
C GLY A 95 -12.94 -11.45 -0.18
N GLY A 96 -13.16 -12.53 0.58
CA GLY A 96 -12.16 -13.35 1.26
C GLY A 96 -11.72 -12.77 2.60
N ASP A 97 -12.40 -13.17 3.68
CA ASP A 97 -12.23 -12.61 5.03
C ASP A 97 -10.93 -13.08 5.69
N LEU A 98 -9.83 -12.49 5.21
CA LEU A 98 -8.54 -12.50 5.88
C LEU A 98 -8.68 -12.05 7.34
N VAL A 99 -9.54 -11.05 7.56
CA VAL A 99 -9.95 -10.54 8.87
C VAL A 99 -11.41 -10.94 9.07
N ARG A 100 -11.71 -11.58 10.21
CA ARG A 100 -13.06 -12.01 10.60
C ARG A 100 -13.66 -11.02 11.60
N PRO A 101 -15.00 -10.96 11.73
CA PRO A 101 -15.65 -10.10 12.72
C PRO A 101 -15.13 -10.33 14.15
N ASP A 102 -14.84 -11.59 14.49
CA ASP A 102 -14.32 -11.99 15.80
C ASP A 102 -12.97 -11.36 16.15
N ASP A 103 -12.18 -10.94 15.14
CA ASP A 103 -10.88 -10.31 15.39
C ASP A 103 -11.00 -8.83 15.79
N LYS A 104 -12.21 -8.24 15.74
CA LYS A 104 -12.43 -6.80 15.99
C LYS A 104 -11.87 -6.35 17.34
N ASN A 105 -12.06 -7.15 18.38
CA ASN A 105 -11.60 -6.82 19.73
C ASN A 105 -10.14 -7.25 19.99
N MET A 106 -9.46 -7.87 19.02
CA MET A 106 -8.08 -8.34 19.14
C MET A 106 -7.05 -7.31 18.65
N ALA A 107 -7.49 -6.29 17.93
CA ALA A 107 -6.65 -5.25 17.35
C ALA A 107 -7.32 -3.89 17.49
N THR A 108 -6.53 -2.83 17.33
CA THR A 108 -7.07 -1.46 17.26
C THR A 108 -7.95 -1.30 16.02
N ASP A 109 -8.92 -0.40 16.03
CA ASP A 109 -9.81 -0.12 14.89
C ASP A 109 -9.02 0.16 13.61
N TYR A 110 -7.93 0.92 13.74
CA TYR A 110 -7.02 1.24 12.64
C TYR A 110 -6.48 -0.01 11.92
N ILE A 111 -5.90 -0.93 12.69
CA ILE A 111 -5.34 -2.18 12.15
C ILE A 111 -6.44 -3.09 11.62
N PHE A 112 -7.57 -3.19 12.33
CA PHE A 112 -8.69 -4.01 11.90
C PHE A 112 -9.24 -3.54 10.55
N ILE A 113 -9.55 -2.25 10.42
CA ILE A 113 -10.06 -1.66 9.18
C ILE A 113 -9.03 -1.79 8.06
N LEU A 114 -7.77 -1.44 8.31
CA LEU A 114 -6.70 -1.51 7.32
C LEU A 114 -6.52 -2.92 6.76
N MET A 115 -6.45 -3.92 7.62
CA MET A 115 -6.26 -5.31 7.20
C MET A 115 -7.52 -5.89 6.53
N SER A 116 -8.70 -5.38 6.87
CA SER A 116 -9.96 -5.74 6.20
C SER A 116 -10.00 -5.29 4.73
N GLN A 117 -9.20 -4.29 4.35
CA GLN A 117 -9.09 -3.82 2.95
C GLN A 117 -8.13 -4.65 2.08
N LEU A 118 -7.57 -5.73 2.65
CA LEU A 118 -6.62 -6.61 1.97
C LEU A 118 -7.22 -8.00 1.75
N ARG A 119 -6.81 -8.63 0.65
CA ARG A 119 -7.13 -10.02 0.30
C ARG A 119 -5.86 -10.86 0.19
N PRO A 120 -5.96 -12.18 0.42
CA PRO A 120 -4.90 -13.11 0.06
C PRO A 120 -4.51 -13.00 -1.42
N CYS A 121 -3.22 -13.08 -1.71
CA CYS A 121 -2.67 -13.21 -3.05
C CYS A 121 -1.42 -14.09 -3.05
N ARG A 122 -0.90 -14.35 -4.25
CA ARG A 122 0.32 -15.13 -4.45
C ARG A 122 1.35 -14.35 -5.24
N LEU A 123 2.61 -14.57 -4.91
CA LEU A 123 3.71 -14.05 -5.72
C LEU A 123 3.66 -14.72 -7.09
N SER A 124 3.35 -13.93 -8.12
CA SER A 124 3.38 -14.33 -9.52
C SER A 124 4.71 -13.97 -10.16
N PRO A 125 5.04 -14.51 -11.35
CA PRO A 125 6.23 -14.09 -12.09
C PRO A 125 6.28 -12.58 -12.32
N SER A 126 5.12 -11.95 -12.58
CA SER A 126 5.00 -10.50 -12.76
C SER A 126 5.32 -9.68 -11.50
N ASP A 127 5.25 -10.30 -10.32
CA ASP A 127 5.58 -9.66 -9.04
C ASP A 127 7.08 -9.68 -8.71
N ARG A 128 7.89 -10.41 -9.48
CA ARG A 128 9.35 -10.55 -9.27
C ARG A 128 10.10 -9.31 -9.75
N ILE A 129 9.92 -8.21 -9.02
CA ILE A 129 10.56 -6.93 -9.29
C ILE A 129 11.40 -6.53 -8.06
N GLY A 130 12.61 -6.02 -8.28
CA GLY A 130 13.51 -5.57 -7.22
C GLY A 130 13.84 -6.69 -6.22
N TYR A 131 13.65 -6.42 -4.91
CA TYR A 131 13.94 -7.40 -3.85
C TYR A 131 13.10 -8.70 -3.95
N ARG A 132 12.00 -8.69 -4.73
CA ARG A 132 11.09 -9.84 -4.86
C ARG A 132 11.58 -10.90 -5.83
N ILE A 133 12.66 -10.64 -6.57
CA ILE A 133 13.24 -11.59 -7.54
C ILE A 133 13.69 -12.88 -6.85
N GLY A 134 14.26 -12.78 -5.64
CA GLY A 134 14.71 -13.93 -4.85
C GLY A 134 13.60 -14.68 -4.11
N LEU A 135 12.35 -14.21 -4.16
CA LEU A 135 11.25 -14.87 -3.45
C LEU A 135 10.68 -16.02 -4.29
N SER A 136 10.25 -17.09 -3.61
CA SER A 136 9.65 -18.26 -4.24
C SER A 136 8.30 -17.91 -4.87
N LEU A 137 8.10 -18.34 -6.12
CA LEU A 137 6.79 -18.23 -6.76
C LEU A 137 5.73 -18.93 -5.92
N GLY A 138 4.52 -18.37 -5.91
CA GLY A 138 3.42 -18.89 -5.10
C GLY A 138 3.49 -18.51 -3.63
N MET A 139 4.53 -17.81 -3.17
CA MET A 139 4.62 -17.30 -1.79
C MET A 139 3.36 -16.51 -1.44
N PRO A 140 2.71 -16.81 -0.30
CA PRO A 140 1.53 -16.08 0.14
C PRO A 140 1.85 -14.61 0.42
N GLY A 141 0.92 -13.72 0.07
CA GLY A 141 1.05 -12.30 0.31
C GLY A 141 -0.31 -11.60 0.37
N LEU A 142 -0.30 -10.31 0.60
CA LEU A 142 -1.50 -9.48 0.73
C LEU A 142 -1.66 -8.62 -0.51
N ALA A 143 -2.86 -8.51 -1.07
CA ALA A 143 -3.17 -7.56 -2.13
C ALA A 143 -4.29 -6.62 -1.68
N CYS A 144 -4.25 -5.38 -2.17
CA CYS A 144 -5.34 -4.43 -2.03
C CYS A 144 -6.61 -4.98 -2.71
N LYS A 145 -7.75 -4.96 -1.99
CA LYS A 145 -9.06 -5.33 -2.54
C LYS A 145 -9.52 -4.36 -3.62
N HIS A 146 -9.18 -3.07 -3.48
CA HIS A 146 -9.65 -1.99 -4.33
C HIS A 146 -9.01 -1.94 -5.71
N CYS A 147 -7.68 -1.95 -5.78
CA CYS A 147 -6.97 -1.94 -7.07
C CYS A 147 -6.60 -3.35 -7.57
N GLY A 148 -6.93 -4.38 -6.79
CA GLY A 148 -6.54 -5.77 -7.04
C GLY A 148 -5.03 -6.03 -6.96
N GLY A 149 -4.23 -5.03 -6.57
CA GLY A 149 -2.78 -5.04 -6.61
C GLY A 149 -2.16 -4.61 -7.95
N ASN A 150 -2.98 -4.19 -8.92
CA ASN A 150 -2.55 -3.94 -10.29
C ASN A 150 -2.45 -2.45 -10.65
N ARG A 151 -2.96 -1.54 -9.79
CA ARG A 151 -2.89 -0.09 -10.00
C ARG A 151 -2.37 0.62 -8.75
N GLY A 152 -1.44 1.55 -8.95
CA GLY A 152 -0.76 2.33 -7.92
C GLY A 152 0.69 2.54 -8.33
N GLY A 153 1.22 3.75 -8.15
CA GLY A 153 2.60 4.13 -8.51
C GLY A 153 3.67 3.30 -7.77
N TYR A 154 4.46 3.93 -6.87
CA TYR A 154 5.47 3.21 -6.09
C TYR A 154 4.83 2.11 -5.23
N GLY A 155 4.90 0.87 -5.72
CA GLY A 155 4.34 -0.31 -5.06
C GLY A 155 3.03 -0.72 -5.71
N ALA A 156 3.11 -1.69 -6.61
CA ALA A 156 1.98 -2.55 -6.95
C ALA A 156 1.39 -3.01 -5.61
N GLY A 157 0.11 -2.71 -5.35
CA GLY A 157 -0.62 -2.87 -4.07
C GLY A 157 -0.70 -4.32 -3.57
N ARG A 158 0.45 -4.98 -3.52
CA ARG A 158 0.75 -6.38 -3.27
C ARG A 158 1.96 -6.38 -2.35
N PHE A 159 1.84 -7.03 -1.21
CA PHE A 159 2.80 -7.00 -0.12
C PHE A 159 3.18 -8.44 0.21
N PHE A 160 4.43 -8.78 -0.08
CA PHE A 160 5.00 -10.10 0.17
C PHE A 160 6.01 -10.00 1.31
N ARG A 161 5.74 -10.73 2.39
CA ARG A 161 6.57 -10.80 3.59
C ARG A 161 6.83 -12.26 3.93
N SER A 162 8.06 -12.56 4.31
CA SER A 162 8.52 -13.92 4.59
C SER A 162 8.03 -14.49 5.91
N SER A 163 7.62 -13.65 6.86
CA SER A 163 7.17 -14.10 8.19
C SER A 163 6.08 -13.21 8.78
N THR A 164 5.28 -13.79 9.68
CA THR A 164 4.30 -13.08 10.52
C THR A 164 4.93 -11.96 11.33
N SER A 165 6.13 -12.19 11.87
CA SER A 165 6.89 -11.18 12.63
C SER A 165 7.31 -10.00 11.76
N SER A 166 7.64 -10.25 10.48
CA SER A 166 7.89 -9.18 9.54
C SER A 166 6.59 -8.44 9.23
N GLN A 167 5.51 -9.17 8.92
CA GLN A 167 4.23 -8.58 8.57
C GLN A 167 3.68 -7.63 9.64
N SER A 168 3.88 -7.93 10.93
CA SER A 168 3.41 -7.12 12.05
C SER A 168 4.30 -5.89 12.36
N LYS A 169 5.42 -5.67 11.65
CA LYS A 169 6.24 -4.47 11.84
C LYS A 169 5.49 -3.21 11.43
N ASN A 170 5.68 -2.13 12.19
CA ASN A 170 5.05 -0.83 11.93
C ASN A 170 5.38 -0.30 10.53
N GLU A 171 6.62 -0.47 10.08
CA GLU A 171 7.07 -0.09 8.74
C GLU A 171 6.17 -0.69 7.63
N ASN A 172 5.78 -1.96 7.80
CA ASN A 172 4.97 -2.67 6.83
C ASN A 172 3.52 -2.23 6.86
N ILE A 173 2.97 -2.03 8.06
CA ILE A 173 1.63 -1.47 8.26
C ILE A 173 1.56 -0.07 7.63
N SER A 174 2.59 0.76 7.83
CA SER A 174 2.69 2.10 7.25
C SER A 174 2.77 2.09 5.72
N GLN A 175 3.49 1.12 5.11
CA GLN A 175 3.53 0.97 3.66
C GLN A 175 2.16 0.59 3.09
N ILE A 176 1.43 -0.29 3.77
CA ILE A 176 0.07 -0.67 3.38
C ILE A 176 -0.87 0.54 3.50
N TYR A 177 -0.82 1.25 4.62
CA TYR A 177 -1.61 2.47 4.84
C TYR A 177 -1.35 3.52 3.76
N LYS A 178 -0.07 3.82 3.48
CA LYS A 178 0.31 4.80 2.46
C LYS A 178 -0.29 4.42 1.11
N HIS A 179 -0.18 3.14 0.73
CA HIS A 179 -0.84 2.66 -0.48
C HIS A 179 -2.36 2.86 -0.45
N MET A 180 -3.06 2.59 0.66
CA MET A 180 -4.52 2.80 0.73
C MET A 180 -4.92 4.26 0.52
N ILE A 181 -4.19 5.21 1.11
CA ILE A 181 -4.45 6.65 0.95
C ILE A 181 -4.19 7.09 -0.48
N ASP A 182 -3.07 6.66 -1.07
CA ASP A 182 -2.67 6.99 -2.44
C ASP A 182 -3.46 6.19 -3.51
N CYS A 183 -4.18 5.15 -3.11
CA CYS A 183 -4.90 4.27 -4.04
C CYS A 183 -6.12 4.98 -4.62
N VAL A 184 -6.10 5.22 -5.93
CA VAL A 184 -7.22 5.86 -6.67
C VAL A 184 -8.49 5.01 -6.65
N ALA A 185 -8.35 3.68 -6.56
CA ALA A 185 -9.49 2.77 -6.51
C ALA A 185 -10.12 2.64 -5.12
N CYS A 186 -9.43 3.11 -4.07
CA CYS A 186 -9.94 3.06 -2.69
C CYS A 186 -10.96 4.19 -2.48
N SER A 187 -12.11 3.87 -1.90
CA SER A 187 -13.18 4.84 -1.69
C SER A 187 -12.81 5.93 -0.68
N ALA A 188 -13.43 7.10 -0.79
CA ALA A 188 -13.16 8.22 0.11
C ALA A 188 -13.55 7.88 1.56
N GLU A 189 -14.63 7.13 1.75
CA GLU A 189 -15.12 6.72 3.08
C GLU A 189 -14.08 5.88 3.82
N ILE A 190 -13.43 4.94 3.11
CA ILE A 190 -12.41 4.07 3.69
C ILE A 190 -11.16 4.88 4.06
N LYS A 191 -10.76 5.84 3.22
CA LYS A 191 -9.61 6.72 3.51
C LYS A 191 -9.86 7.56 4.76
N LEU A 192 -11.03 8.19 4.86
CA LEU A 192 -11.44 8.96 6.04
C LEU A 192 -11.51 8.09 7.31
N ALA A 193 -12.04 6.86 7.19
CA ALA A 193 -12.06 5.92 8.31
C ALA A 193 -10.64 5.53 8.76
N LEU A 194 -9.71 5.32 7.83
CA LEU A 194 -8.32 5.01 8.14
C LEU A 194 -7.59 6.19 8.79
N GLU A 195 -7.80 7.41 8.30
CA GLU A 195 -7.18 8.62 8.88
C GLU A 195 -7.67 8.87 10.31
N SER A 196 -8.99 8.82 10.53
CA SER A 196 -9.59 9.05 11.85
C SER A 196 -9.20 7.97 12.86
N THR A 197 -9.20 6.70 12.48
CA THR A 197 -8.82 5.61 13.39
C THR A 197 -7.31 5.55 13.65
N LYS A 198 -6.48 6.00 12.71
CA LYS A 198 -5.02 6.09 12.92
C LYS A 198 -4.63 7.05 14.04
N GLN A 199 -5.36 8.15 14.22
CA GLN A 199 -5.09 9.11 15.30
C GLN A 199 -5.23 8.48 16.69
N ARG A 200 -6.21 7.59 16.86
CA ARG A 200 -6.49 6.89 18.13
C ARG A 200 -5.72 5.57 18.29
N HIS A 201 -4.90 5.18 17.30
CA HIS A 201 -4.23 3.88 17.30
C HIS A 201 -3.28 3.69 18.49
N ALA A 202 -2.56 4.74 18.90
CA ALA A 202 -1.63 4.67 20.02
C ALA A 202 -2.37 4.35 21.34
N GLU A 203 -3.40 5.15 21.64
CA GLU A 203 -4.24 4.98 22.84
C GLU A 203 -4.92 3.60 22.87
N GLN A 204 -5.49 3.16 21.74
CA GLN A 204 -6.11 1.84 21.63
C GLN A 204 -5.08 0.71 21.79
N SER A 205 -3.87 0.88 21.26
CA SER A 205 -2.80 -0.12 21.37
C SER A 205 -2.37 -0.32 22.81
N ASP A 206 -2.33 0.74 23.60
CA ASP A 206 -1.94 0.71 25.02
C ASP A 206 -3.02 0.07 25.90
N ALA A 207 -4.30 0.21 25.52
CA ALA A 207 -5.42 -0.43 26.18
C ALA A 207 -5.53 -1.94 25.90
N LEU A 208 -4.88 -2.45 24.85
CA LEU A 208 -4.95 -3.86 24.45
C LEU A 208 -3.97 -4.74 25.24
N LYS A 209 -4.34 -6.01 25.42
CA LYS A 209 -3.49 -7.01 26.10
C LYS A 209 -2.11 -7.09 25.46
N ARG A 210 -1.05 -7.15 26.30
CA ARG A 210 0.33 -7.36 25.83
C ARG A 210 0.41 -8.54 24.85
N GLY A 211 1.01 -8.31 23.68
CA GLY A 211 1.13 -9.33 22.63
C GLY A 211 -0.07 -9.45 21.70
N TRP A 212 -1.10 -8.60 21.82
CA TRP A 212 -2.27 -8.56 20.93
C TRP A 212 -1.87 -8.60 19.44
N LYS A 213 -0.83 -7.83 19.09
CA LYS A 213 -0.35 -7.72 17.71
C LYS A 213 0.18 -9.05 17.18
N LYS A 214 0.89 -9.83 18.01
CA LYS A 214 1.38 -11.15 17.62
C LYS A 214 0.21 -12.12 17.39
N MET A 215 -0.80 -12.06 18.25
CA MET A 215 -2.01 -12.90 18.13
C MET A 215 -2.80 -12.59 16.86
N PHE A 216 -3.12 -11.32 16.64
CA PHE A 216 -3.90 -10.87 15.48
C PHE A 216 -3.20 -11.20 14.15
N PHE A 217 -1.93 -10.83 14.00
CA PHE A 217 -1.17 -11.15 12.78
C PHE A 217 -0.88 -12.66 12.64
N GLY A 218 -0.83 -13.40 13.75
CA GLY A 218 -0.79 -14.86 13.76
C GLY A 218 -2.00 -15.47 13.10
N ASN A 219 -3.21 -15.07 13.51
CA ASN A 219 -4.47 -15.53 12.91
C ASN A 219 -4.52 -15.20 11.41
N ILE A 220 -4.15 -13.97 11.03
CA ILE A 220 -4.08 -13.56 9.63
C ILE A 220 -3.10 -14.44 8.84
N SER A 221 -1.95 -14.77 9.40
CA SER A 221 -0.94 -15.60 8.72
C SER A 221 -1.43 -17.03 8.52
N ILE A 222 -2.12 -17.61 9.50
CA ILE A 222 -2.74 -18.94 9.39
C ILE A 222 -3.73 -18.94 8.23
N ARG A 223 -4.66 -17.99 8.21
CA ARG A 223 -5.68 -17.88 7.14
C ARG A 223 -5.08 -17.61 5.76
N LEU A 224 -3.99 -16.83 5.72
CA LEU A 224 -3.27 -16.56 4.48
C LEU A 224 -2.64 -17.84 3.90
N ASN A 225 -2.12 -18.72 4.76
CA ASN A 225 -1.57 -20.01 4.37
C ASN A 225 -2.67 -21.03 4.03
N GLU A 226 -3.77 -21.08 4.78
CA GLU A 226 -4.93 -21.94 4.47
C GLU A 226 -5.53 -21.64 3.09
N HIS A 227 -5.72 -20.35 2.77
CA HIS A 227 -6.17 -19.92 1.45
C HIS A 227 -5.17 -20.34 0.34
N CYS A 228 -3.88 -20.49 0.68
CA CYS A 228 -2.91 -21.06 -0.25
C CYS A 228 -3.16 -22.57 -0.44
N ASP A 229 -3.37 -23.33 0.61
CA ASP A 229 -3.48 -24.78 0.48
C ASP A 229 -4.78 -25.20 -0.24
N ASP A 230 -5.87 -24.47 -0.05
CA ASP A 230 -7.14 -24.73 -0.75
C ASP A 230 -7.06 -24.46 -2.26
N LEU A 231 -6.37 -23.39 -2.66
CA LEU A 231 -6.14 -23.11 -4.09
C LEU A 231 -5.25 -24.17 -4.76
N LYS A 232 -4.28 -24.73 -4.03
CA LYS A 232 -3.47 -25.84 -4.55
C LYS A 232 -4.35 -27.06 -4.78
N LYS A 233 -5.17 -27.44 -3.79
CA LYS A 233 -6.10 -28.59 -3.90
C LYS A 233 -7.04 -28.46 -5.10
N LYS A 234 -7.64 -27.27 -5.30
CA LYS A 234 -8.53 -26.99 -6.45
C LYS A 234 -7.83 -27.08 -7.80
N GLN A 235 -6.54 -26.73 -7.88
CA GLN A 235 -5.75 -26.88 -9.12
C GLN A 235 -5.40 -28.35 -9.41
N THR A 236 -5.26 -29.19 -8.37
CA THR A 236 -4.97 -30.62 -8.55
C THR A 236 -6.22 -31.47 -8.81
N THR A 237 -7.41 -31.03 -8.42
CA THR A 237 -8.66 -31.80 -8.55
C THR A 237 -9.44 -31.58 -9.85
N GLY A 238 -9.03 -30.65 -10.72
CA GLY A 238 -9.52 -30.60 -12.10
C GLY A 238 -11.04 -30.42 -12.30
N GLU A 239 -11.72 -29.68 -11.41
CA GLU A 239 -13.11 -29.27 -11.65
C GLU A 239 -13.13 -27.86 -12.26
N LEU A 240 -13.37 -27.83 -13.57
CA LEU A 240 -13.73 -26.66 -14.38
C LEU A 240 -15.26 -26.55 -14.45
#